data_AF-A0A812ZIW1-F1
#
_entry.id   AF-A0A812ZIW1-F1
#
_cell.length_a   1.000
_cell.length_b   1.000
_cell.length_c   1.000
_cell.angle_alpha   90.00
_cell.angle_beta   90.00
_cell.angle_gamma   90.00
#
_symmetry.space_group_name_H-M   'P 1'
#
loop_
_entity.id
_entity.type
_entity.pdbx_description
1 polymer ?
#
loop_
_entity_poly.entity_id
_entity_poly.type
_entity_poly.pdbx_seq_one_letter_code
_entity_poly.pdbx_strand_id
1 'polypeptide(L)'
;ALLGSLEALAEAASQLILASEVEEAVQLLEQAFADVESDDQMDEVALARVGVQVLLCAGLSQAARHPEALDVAQNASEAADFVVSELYEKARSPSIDSDKGSQVSRTMLERAVEIAVQARQCQALELEYTGPRGASKMEFWERLRQLHEQSLSL
;
A
#
# COMPACT_ATOMS: atom_id res chain seq x y z
N ALA A 1 -9.90 3.39 16.09
CA ALA A 1 -10.51 4.52 15.34
C ALA A 1 -9.61 5.07 14.23
N LEU A 2 -8.41 4.52 13.99
CA LEU A 2 -7.57 4.83 12.81
C LEU A 2 -7.81 3.86 11.62
N LEU A 3 -8.21 2.62 11.90
CA LEU A 3 -8.54 1.65 10.85
C LEU A 3 -9.81 2.03 10.07
N GLY A 4 -10.79 2.65 10.72
CA GLY A 4 -11.98 3.18 10.04
C GLY A 4 -11.69 4.40 9.16
N SER A 5 -10.67 5.20 9.51
CA SER A 5 -10.20 6.28 8.62
C SER A 5 -9.41 5.76 7.43
N LEU A 6 -8.74 4.60 7.53
CA LEU A 6 -8.15 3.94 6.36
C LEU A 6 -9.21 3.45 5.38
N GLU A 7 -10.31 2.90 5.87
CA GLU A 7 -11.41 2.46 5.00
C GLU A 7 -12.04 3.65 4.27
N ALA A 8 -12.25 4.78 4.98
CA ALA A 8 -12.70 6.02 4.36
C ALA A 8 -11.67 6.57 3.34
N LEU A 9 -10.38 6.49 3.63
CA LEU A 9 -9.30 6.88 2.71
C LEU A 9 -9.28 5.99 1.46
N ALA A 10 -9.40 4.67 1.64
CA ALA A 10 -9.48 3.71 0.54
C ALA A 10 -10.71 3.98 -0.34
N GLU A 11 -11.86 4.27 0.28
CA GLU A 11 -13.08 4.62 -0.44
C GLU A 11 -12.91 5.94 -1.22
N ALA A 12 -12.36 6.98 -0.60
CA ALA A 12 -12.10 8.26 -1.26
C ALA A 12 -11.12 8.12 -2.43
N ALA A 13 -9.99 7.43 -2.24
CA ALA A 13 -9.03 7.17 -3.31
C ALA A 13 -9.66 6.33 -4.43
N SER A 14 -10.47 5.32 -4.10
CA SER A 14 -11.18 4.53 -5.10
C SER A 14 -12.19 5.36 -5.89
N GLN A 15 -12.89 6.30 -5.27
CA GLN A 15 -13.83 7.19 -5.95
C GLN A 15 -13.11 8.08 -6.96
N LEU A 16 -11.96 8.66 -6.58
CA LEU A 16 -11.12 9.47 -7.48
C LEU A 16 -10.59 8.64 -8.66
N ILE A 17 -10.11 7.42 -8.40
CA ILE A 17 -9.67 6.50 -9.48
C ILE A 17 -10.83 6.19 -10.45
N LEU A 18 -12.03 5.89 -9.94
CA LEU A 18 -13.21 5.62 -10.76
C LEU A 18 -13.66 6.85 -11.56
N ALA A 19 -13.41 8.06 -11.05
CA ALA A 19 -13.63 9.32 -11.75
C ALA A 19 -12.53 9.65 -12.78
N SER A 20 -11.52 8.78 -12.94
CA SER A 20 -10.30 9.01 -13.76
C SER A 20 -9.39 10.13 -13.23
N GLU A 21 -9.55 10.52 -11.96
CA GLU A 21 -8.72 11.51 -11.26
C GLU A 21 -7.57 10.80 -10.51
N VAL A 22 -6.79 10.01 -11.25
CA VAL A 22 -5.77 9.11 -10.66
C VAL A 22 -4.66 9.88 -9.93
N GLU A 23 -4.21 11.02 -10.46
CA GLU A 23 -3.17 11.84 -9.82
C GLU A 23 -3.67 12.47 -8.50
N GLU A 24 -4.94 12.85 -8.42
CA GLU A 24 -5.53 13.37 -7.18
C GLU A 24 -5.66 12.26 -6.14
N ALA A 25 -6.00 11.04 -6.57
CA ALA A 25 -6.01 9.87 -5.70
C ALA A 25 -4.61 9.59 -5.12
N VAL A 26 -3.56 9.68 -5.95
CA VAL A 26 -2.17 9.50 -5.50
C VAL A 26 -1.77 10.59 -4.50
N GLN A 27 -2.06 11.87 -4.79
CA GLN A 27 -1.74 12.97 -3.88
C GLN A 27 -2.44 12.83 -2.53
N LEU A 28 -3.71 12.41 -2.52
CA LEU A 28 -4.46 12.13 -1.29
C LEU A 28 -3.77 11.05 -0.45
N LEU A 29 -3.29 9.97 -1.10
CA LEU A 29 -2.62 8.85 -0.44
C LEU A 29 -1.21 9.21 0.04
N GLU A 30 -0.46 10.00 -0.73
CA GLU A 30 0.85 10.54 -0.32
C GLU A 30 0.71 11.44 0.91
N GLN A 31 -0.29 12.33 0.94
CA GLN A 31 -0.56 13.17 2.10
C GLN A 31 -0.94 12.34 3.33
N ALA A 32 -1.84 11.36 3.15
CA ALA A 32 -2.21 10.46 4.23
C ALA A 32 -1.02 9.64 4.76
N PHE A 33 -0.08 9.28 3.90
CA PHE A 33 1.14 8.58 4.31
C PHE A 33 2.02 9.48 5.17
N ALA A 34 2.23 10.73 4.76
CA ALA A 34 3.00 11.72 5.52
C ALA A 34 2.37 12.02 6.89
N ASP A 35 1.04 12.08 6.95
CA ASP A 35 0.32 12.33 8.20
C ASP A 35 0.53 11.18 9.22
N VAL A 36 0.51 9.92 8.75
CA VAL A 36 0.69 8.74 9.61
C VAL A 36 2.16 8.48 9.96
N GLU A 37 3.11 8.94 9.14
CA GLU A 37 4.55 8.84 9.42
C GLU A 37 4.98 9.73 10.61
N SER A 38 4.22 10.78 10.93
CA SER A 38 4.53 11.72 12.00
C SER A 38 4.18 11.25 13.43
N ASP A 39 3.55 10.07 13.58
CA ASP A 39 3.01 9.58 14.85
C ASP A 39 3.78 8.33 15.34
N ASP A 40 4.55 8.49 16.41
CA ASP A 40 5.64 7.57 16.78
C ASP A 40 5.25 6.42 17.74
N GLN A 41 3.98 6.25 18.15
CA GLN A 41 3.74 5.47 19.38
C GLN A 41 2.65 4.40 19.46
N MET A 42 2.05 3.89 18.37
CA MET A 42 1.06 2.81 18.54
C MET A 42 1.06 1.70 17.47
N ASP A 43 0.75 0.48 17.92
CA ASP A 43 0.53 -0.70 17.06
C ASP A 43 -0.54 -0.45 15.98
N GLU A 44 -1.60 0.30 16.33
CA GLU A 44 -2.64 0.73 15.36
C GLU A 44 -2.11 1.69 14.31
N VAL A 45 -1.19 2.59 14.68
CA VAL A 45 -0.58 3.57 13.77
C VAL A 45 0.38 2.86 12.82
N ALA A 46 1.20 1.95 13.34
CA ALA A 46 2.09 1.12 12.53
C ALA A 46 1.31 0.29 11.51
N LEU A 47 0.20 -0.33 11.92
CA LEU A 47 -0.69 -1.06 11.02
C LEU A 47 -1.36 -0.14 10.00
N ALA A 48 -1.80 1.06 10.42
CA ALA A 48 -2.40 2.02 9.54
C ALA A 48 -1.44 2.52 8.46
N ARG A 49 -0.18 2.77 8.84
CA ARG A 49 0.88 3.18 7.91
C ARG A 49 1.06 2.17 6.79
N VAL A 50 1.15 0.88 7.14
CA VAL A 50 1.25 -0.20 6.15
C VAL A 50 0.02 -0.22 5.24
N GLY A 51 -1.18 -0.04 5.82
CA GLY A 51 -2.43 0.06 5.05
C GLY A 51 -2.40 1.21 4.03
N VAL A 52 -1.91 2.41 4.41
CA VAL A 52 -1.76 3.53 3.48
C VAL A 52 -0.74 3.20 2.38
N GLN A 53 0.39 2.57 2.70
CA GLN A 53 1.38 2.19 1.69
C GLN A 53 0.82 1.19 0.66
N VAL A 54 -0.01 0.23 1.09
CA VAL A 54 -0.71 -0.68 0.18
C VAL A 54 -1.62 0.09 -0.79
N LEU A 55 -2.40 1.05 -0.26
CA LEU A 55 -3.26 1.90 -1.09
C LEU A 55 -2.45 2.78 -2.04
N LEU A 56 -1.37 3.38 -1.56
CA LEU A 56 -0.47 4.22 -2.36
C LEU A 56 0.18 3.42 -3.50
N CYS A 57 0.63 2.19 -3.23
CA CYS A 57 1.09 1.28 -4.29
C CYS A 57 0.01 1.06 -5.35
N ALA A 58 -1.24 0.81 -4.95
CA ALA A 58 -2.33 0.63 -5.90
C ALA A 58 -2.58 1.90 -6.73
N GLY A 59 -2.59 3.08 -6.10
CA GLY A 59 -2.74 4.36 -6.79
C GLY A 59 -1.62 4.63 -7.81
N LEU A 60 -0.35 4.44 -7.41
CA LEU A 60 0.81 4.58 -8.28
C LEU A 60 0.78 3.59 -9.45
N SER A 61 0.35 2.35 -9.20
CA SER A 61 0.16 1.33 -10.23
C SER A 61 -0.90 1.74 -11.25
N GLN A 62 -2.03 2.31 -10.80
CA GLN A 62 -3.06 2.86 -11.70
C GLN A 62 -2.56 4.07 -12.50
N ALA A 63 -1.64 4.85 -11.94
CA ALA A 63 -0.96 5.95 -12.65
C ALA A 63 0.15 5.46 -13.61
N ALA A 64 0.31 4.14 -13.80
CA ALA A 64 1.40 3.51 -14.55
C ALA A 64 2.82 3.86 -14.03
N ARG A 65 2.93 4.28 -12.76
CA ARG A 65 4.19 4.57 -12.05
C ARG A 65 4.74 3.31 -11.36
N HIS A 66 4.86 2.22 -12.13
CA HIS A 66 5.22 0.89 -11.62
C HIS A 66 6.54 0.80 -10.83
N PRO A 67 7.63 1.51 -11.20
CA PRO A 67 8.85 1.50 -10.39
C PRO A 67 8.64 2.09 -8.99
N GLU A 68 7.93 3.20 -8.90
CA GLU A 68 7.62 3.86 -7.62
C GLU A 68 6.64 3.02 -6.80
N ALA A 69 5.64 2.41 -7.46
CA ALA A 69 4.72 1.47 -6.83
C ALA A 69 5.47 0.27 -6.22
N LEU A 70 6.48 -0.27 -6.93
CA LEU A 70 7.31 -1.36 -6.42
C LEU A 70 8.08 -0.95 -5.16
N ASP A 71 8.72 0.22 -5.15
CA ASP A 71 9.47 0.72 -4.00
C ASP A 71 8.55 0.84 -2.77
N VAL A 72 7.35 1.40 -2.96
CA VAL A 72 6.33 1.48 -1.89
C VAL A 72 5.88 0.10 -1.43
N ALA A 73 5.64 -0.84 -2.36
CA ALA A 73 5.19 -2.19 -2.03
C ALA A 73 6.25 -3.02 -1.27
N GLN A 74 7.52 -2.85 -1.61
CA GLN A 74 8.64 -3.48 -0.88
C GLN A 74 8.65 -3.00 0.58
N ASN A 75 8.65 -1.69 0.78
CA ASN A 75 8.60 -1.09 2.11
C ASN A 75 7.36 -1.52 2.91
N ALA A 76 6.19 -1.56 2.25
CA ALA A 76 4.95 -2.03 2.88
C ALA A 76 5.06 -3.48 3.33
N SER A 77 5.62 -4.37 2.49
CA SER A 77 5.74 -5.80 2.79
C SER A 77 6.65 -6.07 3.99
N GLU A 78 7.80 -5.39 4.06
CA GLU A 78 8.76 -5.53 5.16
C GLU A 78 8.18 -4.98 6.47
N ALA A 79 7.54 -3.81 6.41
CA ALA A 79 6.88 -3.21 7.57
C ALA A 79 5.69 -4.07 8.05
N ALA A 80 4.92 -4.67 7.15
CA ALA A 80 3.81 -5.55 7.50
C ALA A 80 4.28 -6.80 8.26
N ASP A 81 5.35 -7.43 7.79
CA ASP A 81 5.93 -8.62 8.43
C ASP A 81 6.41 -8.30 9.86
N PHE A 82 7.04 -7.14 10.04
CA PHE A 82 7.44 -6.65 11.36
C PHE A 82 6.23 -6.42 12.28
N VAL A 83 5.21 -5.69 11.82
CA VAL A 83 4.00 -5.38 12.60
C VAL A 83 3.24 -6.65 13.00
N VAL A 84 3.07 -7.60 12.07
CA VAL A 84 2.39 -8.88 12.36
C VAL A 84 3.17 -9.68 13.40
N SER A 85 4.51 -9.73 13.30
CA SER A 85 5.35 -10.42 14.29
C SER A 85 5.21 -9.81 15.67
N GLU A 86 5.30 -8.48 15.79
CA GLU A 86 5.16 -7.75 17.06
C GLU A 86 3.79 -7.96 17.69
N LEU A 87 2.71 -7.85 16.90
CA LEU A 87 1.35 -8.10 17.37
C LEU A 87 1.16 -9.53 17.85
N TYR A 88 1.74 -10.51 17.15
CA TYR A 88 1.65 -11.91 17.53
C TYR A 88 2.37 -12.21 18.85
N GLU A 89 3.58 -11.66 19.04
CA GLU A 89 4.34 -11.79 20.28
C GLU A 89 3.62 -11.13 21.47
N LYS A 90 3.04 -9.94 21.26
CA LYS A 90 2.22 -9.25 22.27
C LYS A 90 0.97 -10.04 22.63
N ALA A 91 0.31 -10.66 21.64
CA ALA A 91 -0.87 -11.49 21.88
C ALA A 91 -0.55 -12.79 22.64
N ARG A 92 0.67 -13.31 22.53
CA ARG A 92 1.14 -14.52 23.22
C ARG A 92 1.68 -14.28 24.62
N SER A 93 2.12 -13.07 24.92
CA SER A 93 2.73 -12.73 26.21
C SER A 93 1.66 -12.24 27.18
N PRO A 94 1.19 -13.07 28.15
CA PRO A 94 0.27 -12.57 29.17
C PRO A 94 0.98 -11.51 30.00
N SER A 95 0.51 -10.26 29.96
CA SER A 95 1.06 -9.19 30.80
C SER A 95 0.80 -9.55 32.26
N ILE A 96 1.87 -9.82 33.02
CA ILE A 96 1.80 -10.17 34.45
C ILE A 96 1.26 -8.97 35.28
N ASP A 97 1.35 -7.75 34.75
CA ASP A 97 0.71 -6.55 35.30
C ASP A 97 -0.57 -6.22 34.51
N SER A 98 -1.71 -6.69 35.02
CA SER A 98 -3.01 -6.68 34.32
C SER A 98 -3.75 -5.34 34.28
N ASP A 99 -3.10 -4.20 34.57
CA ASP A 99 -3.82 -2.91 34.67
C ASP A 99 -3.45 -1.87 33.61
N LYS A 100 -2.46 -2.11 32.73
CA LYS A 100 -2.06 -1.09 31.72
C LYS A 100 -1.66 -1.61 30.32
N GLY A 101 -1.76 -2.91 30.05
CA GLY A 101 -1.43 -3.45 28.72
C GLY A 101 -2.63 -3.46 27.79
N SER A 102 -2.61 -2.66 26.72
CA SER A 102 -3.58 -2.77 25.62
C SER A 102 -3.55 -4.22 25.10
N GLN A 103 -4.60 -4.98 25.40
CA GLN A 103 -4.71 -6.37 24.96
C GLN A 103 -4.93 -6.37 23.44
N VAL A 104 -3.98 -6.89 22.68
CA VAL A 104 -4.12 -7.05 21.22
C VAL A 104 -5.39 -7.86 20.95
N SER A 105 -6.35 -7.24 20.26
CA SER A 105 -7.60 -7.91 19.94
C SER A 105 -7.39 -8.90 18.79
N ARG A 106 -8.20 -9.97 18.77
CA ARG A 106 -8.23 -10.91 17.64
C ARG A 106 -8.49 -10.22 16.31
N THR A 107 -9.37 -9.22 16.30
CA THR A 107 -9.71 -8.45 15.10
C THR A 107 -8.53 -7.63 14.58
N MET A 108 -7.67 -7.11 15.47
CA MET A 108 -6.44 -6.41 15.07
C MET A 108 -5.44 -7.35 14.41
N LEU A 109 -5.26 -8.56 14.95
CA LEU A 109 -4.41 -9.60 14.34
C LEU A 109 -4.93 -10.03 12.97
N GLU A 110 -6.23 -10.29 12.86
CA GLU A 110 -6.87 -10.64 11.58
C GLU A 110 -6.61 -9.54 10.54
N ARG A 111 -6.80 -8.27 10.93
CA ARG A 111 -6.55 -7.13 10.04
C ARG A 111 -5.07 -6.97 9.66
N ALA A 112 -4.16 -7.22 10.60
CA ALA A 112 -2.72 -7.18 10.33
C ALA A 112 -2.30 -8.23 9.31
N VAL A 113 -2.85 -9.44 9.41
CA VAL A 113 -2.61 -10.51 8.44
C VAL A 113 -3.18 -10.15 7.07
N GLU A 114 -4.40 -9.62 7.00
CA GLU A 114 -5.00 -9.17 5.74
C GLU A 114 -4.13 -8.15 5.02
N ILE A 115 -3.69 -7.11 5.75
CA ILE A 115 -2.83 -6.05 5.19
C ILE A 115 -1.48 -6.61 4.75
N ALA A 116 -0.87 -7.54 5.51
CA ALA A 116 0.38 -8.19 5.12
C ALA A 116 0.24 -9.02 3.85
N VAL A 117 -0.87 -9.74 3.68
CA VAL A 117 -1.17 -10.47 2.44
C VAL A 117 -1.30 -9.51 1.26
N GLN A 118 -2.03 -8.40 1.44
CA GLN A 118 -2.20 -7.39 0.40
C GLN A 118 -0.87 -6.73 0.01
N ALA A 119 -0.02 -6.39 0.98
CA ALA A 119 1.30 -5.82 0.71
C ALA A 119 2.19 -6.75 -0.13
N ARG A 120 2.20 -8.05 0.18
CA ARG A 120 2.93 -9.06 -0.61
C ARG A 120 2.33 -9.25 -2.00
N GLN A 121 1.01 -9.16 -2.14
CA GLN A 121 0.34 -9.21 -3.45
C GLN A 121 0.69 -8.00 -4.31
N CYS A 122 0.68 -6.80 -3.74
CA CYS A 122 1.14 -5.58 -4.41
C CYS A 122 2.59 -5.73 -4.88
N GLN A 123 3.50 -6.18 -4.00
CA GLN A 123 4.90 -6.38 -4.36
C GLN A 123 5.06 -7.41 -5.49
N ALA A 124 4.36 -8.54 -5.41
CA ALA A 124 4.39 -9.56 -6.44
C ALA A 124 3.88 -9.04 -7.79
N LEU A 125 2.78 -8.29 -7.79
CA LEU A 125 2.21 -7.68 -8.99
C LEU A 125 3.20 -6.69 -9.63
N GLU A 126 3.76 -5.76 -8.86
CA GLU A 126 4.68 -4.76 -9.40
C GLU A 126 6.00 -5.37 -9.89
N LEU A 127 6.44 -6.49 -9.30
CA LEU A 127 7.56 -7.28 -9.85
C LEU A 127 7.26 -7.87 -11.23
N GLU A 128 5.99 -8.18 -11.55
CA GLU A 128 5.62 -8.62 -12.90
C GLU A 128 5.71 -7.49 -13.93
N TYR A 129 5.35 -6.27 -13.53
CA TYR A 129 5.43 -5.06 -14.38
C TYR A 129 6.86 -4.55 -14.56
N THR A 130 7.67 -4.59 -13.51
CA THR A 130 9.06 -4.08 -13.51
C THR A 130 10.10 -5.14 -13.88
N GLY A 131 9.75 -6.43 -13.77
CA GLY A 131 10.63 -7.53 -14.13
C GLY A 131 10.93 -7.58 -15.64
N PRO A 132 11.87 -8.46 -16.07
CA PRO A 132 12.33 -8.51 -17.46
C PRO A 132 11.20 -8.70 -18.50
N ARG A 133 10.14 -9.40 -18.11
CA ARG A 133 8.95 -9.62 -18.96
C ARG A 133 8.06 -8.38 -19.04
N GLY A 134 7.86 -7.67 -17.93
CA GLY A 134 7.08 -6.43 -17.90
C GLY A 134 7.78 -5.30 -18.65
N ALA A 135 9.09 -5.13 -18.43
CA ALA A 135 9.93 -4.19 -19.17
C ALA A 135 9.81 -4.38 -20.70
N SER A 136 9.89 -5.63 -21.17
CA SER A 136 9.75 -5.93 -22.60
C SER A 136 8.37 -5.61 -23.19
N LYS A 137 7.29 -5.74 -22.39
CA LYS A 137 5.93 -5.37 -22.81
C LYS A 137 5.76 -3.85 -22.84
N MET A 138 6.28 -3.14 -21.84
CA MET A 138 6.26 -1.68 -21.77
C MET A 138 6.98 -1.07 -22.98
N GLU A 139 8.20 -1.54 -23.28
CA GLU A 139 8.96 -1.11 -24.46
C GLU A 139 8.20 -1.35 -25.77
N PHE A 140 7.52 -2.50 -25.89
CA PHE A 140 6.71 -2.81 -27.05
C PHE A 140 5.54 -1.83 -27.25
N TRP A 141 4.79 -1.52 -26.18
CA TRP A 141 3.67 -0.59 -26.24
C TRP A 141 4.11 0.86 -26.47
N GLU A 142 5.21 1.28 -25.85
CA GLU A 142 5.83 2.59 -26.07
C GLU A 142 6.19 2.78 -27.54
N ARG A 143 6.79 1.74 -28.14
CA ARG A 143 7.18 1.74 -29.55
C ARG A 143 5.98 1.74 -30.48
N LEU A 144 4.90 1.05 -30.13
CA LEU A 144 3.63 1.10 -30.85
C LEU A 144 2.98 2.49 -30.81
N ARG A 145 3.00 3.14 -29.64
CA ARG A 145 2.51 4.53 -29.48
C ARG A 145 3.29 5.49 -30.38
N GLN A 146 4.62 5.43 -30.34
CA GLN A 146 5.49 6.26 -31.18
C GLN A 146 5.22 6.06 -32.68
N LEU A 147 5.03 4.81 -33.11
CA LEU A 147 4.69 4.50 -34.51
C LEU A 147 3.32 5.06 -34.90
N HIS A 148 2.34 5.02 -34.00
CA HIS A 148 1.02 5.60 -34.25
C HIS A 148 1.09 7.12 -34.37
N GLU A 149 1.79 7.80 -33.47
CA GLU A 149 1.99 9.26 -33.52
C GLU A 149 2.72 9.71 -34.79
N GLN A 150 3.73 8.94 -35.23
CA GLN A 150 4.41 9.15 -36.50
C GLN A 150 3.47 8.96 -37.70
N SER A 151 2.54 8.00 -37.65
CA SER A 151 1.57 7.80 -38.73
C SER A 151 0.53 8.91 -38.85
N LEU A 152 0.24 9.61 -37.75
CA LEU A 152 -0.71 10.74 -37.71
C LEU A 152 -0.08 12.07 -38.16
N SER A 153 1.25 12.12 -38.30
CA SER A 153 2.01 13.32 -38.68
C SER A 153 2.45 13.32 -40.16
N LEU A 154 2.05 12.28 -40.92
CA LEU A 154 2.25 12.13 -42.37
C LEU A 154 0.94 12.38 -43.13
#